data_AF-A0A929HQB2-F1
#
_entry.id   AF-A0A929HQB2-F1
#
_cell.length_a   1.000
_cell.length_b   1.000
_cell.length_c   1.000
_cell.angle_alpha   90.00
_cell.angle_beta   90.00
_cell.angle_gamma   90.00
#
_symmetry.space_group_name_H-M   'P 1'
#
loop_
_entity.id
_entity.type
_entity.pdbx_description
1 polymer ?
#
loop_
_entity_poly.entity_id
_entity_poly.type
_entity_poly.pdbx_seq_one_letter_code
_entity_poly.pdbx_strand_id
1 'polypeptide(L)'
;MNFFLTYIPALFSILAVFLLIIILMKSSTKKSGGTEKSIREEFRLGRDESTMAARALRDEIAASLNSTNESVSRDIAKMGREHRDSFEAIEKRVATLTLSNEERLEKVRTTIDRQMESLRENNEKKLDQMRQTVDEKLEGTLNKRLGESFNTVSKQLEAVQRGLGEMRSLATGVGDLKRVLTNVKTRGTWGEVQLGAILDEILTPTQFEKNVATKPGSAERVEYAIKLPGADSDKKSNIWLPIDAKFPQEDYQRIISATEAADPEALEKASAALIRSIKNSAKDISTKYINPPETTDFA
;
A
#
# COMPACT_ATOMS: atom_id res chain seq x y z
N MET A 1 29.85 17.87 163.47
CA MET A 1 30.82 18.55 162.58
C MET A 1 30.78 17.84 161.22
N ASN A 2 29.75 18.12 160.41
CA ASN A 2 29.29 17.30 159.26
C ASN A 2 29.39 18.06 157.92
N PHE A 3 30.57 18.57 157.54
CA PHE A 3 30.73 19.32 156.27
C PHE A 3 31.76 18.74 155.29
N PHE A 4 32.67 17.84 155.69
CA PHE A 4 33.69 17.28 154.79
C PHE A 4 33.22 16.05 153.98
N LEU A 5 32.20 15.33 154.43
CA LEU A 5 31.78 14.06 153.80
C LEU A 5 30.90 14.23 152.54
N THR A 6 30.36 15.42 152.28
CA THR A 6 29.44 15.70 151.16
C THR A 6 30.13 16.09 149.84
N TYR A 7 31.41 16.49 149.86
CA TYR A 7 32.12 16.97 148.65
C TYR A 7 32.81 15.87 147.83
N ILE A 8 33.11 14.72 148.45
CA ILE A 8 33.75 13.57 147.80
C ILE A 8 32.94 13.02 146.60
N PRO A 9 31.61 12.78 146.69
CA PRO A 9 30.85 12.26 145.55
C PRO A 9 30.73 13.27 144.39
N ALA A 10 30.72 14.58 144.67
CA ALA A 10 30.65 15.62 143.65
C ALA A 10 31.94 15.71 142.82
N LEU A 11 33.10 15.47 143.44
CA LEU A 11 34.37 15.46 142.72
C LEU A 11 34.51 14.22 141.82
N PHE A 12 33.97 13.08 142.27
CA PHE A 12 33.96 11.83 141.50
C PHE A 12 33.04 11.91 140.27
N SER A 13 31.89 12.57 140.38
CA SER A 13 30.98 12.76 139.24
C SER A 13 31.58 13.71 138.19
N ILE A 14 32.27 14.77 138.62
CA ILE A 14 33.00 15.67 137.68
C ILE A 14 34.10 14.90 136.95
N LEU A 15 34.87 14.07 137.67
CA LEU A 15 35.92 13.25 137.05
C LEU A 15 35.34 12.24 136.05
N ALA A 16 34.20 11.62 136.38
CA ALA A 16 33.51 10.68 135.50
C ALA A 16 33.02 11.36 134.21
N VAL A 17 32.44 12.55 134.32
CA VAL A 17 31.99 13.34 133.15
C VAL A 17 33.17 13.76 132.28
N PHE A 18 34.27 14.19 132.89
CA PHE A 18 35.48 14.56 132.16
C PHE A 18 36.09 13.37 131.41
N LEU A 19 36.12 12.19 132.05
CA LEU A 19 36.60 10.96 131.42
C LEU A 19 35.68 10.51 130.27
N LEU A 20 34.37 10.71 130.41
CA LEU A 20 33.38 10.39 129.38
C LEU A 20 33.50 11.31 128.16
N ILE A 21 33.78 12.61 128.37
CA ILE A 21 34.09 13.56 127.29
C ILE A 21 35.36 13.17 126.53
N ILE A 22 36.43 12.78 127.24
CA ILE A 22 37.68 12.32 126.60
C ILE A 22 37.43 11.07 125.76
N ILE A 23 36.63 10.12 126.26
CA ILE A 23 36.28 8.90 125.52
C ILE A 23 35.48 9.24 124.25
N LEU A 24 34.50 10.15 124.34
CA LEU A 24 33.70 10.60 123.19
C LEU A 24 34.54 11.33 122.14
N MET A 25 35.45 12.22 122.56
CA MET A 25 36.34 12.93 121.63
C MET A 25 37.31 11.97 120.94
N LYS A 26 37.82 10.96 121.66
CA LYS A 26 38.72 9.94 121.11
C LYS A 26 38.00 8.92 120.22
N SER A 27 36.73 8.62 120.48
CA SER A 27 35.95 7.70 119.63
C SER A 27 35.46 8.36 118.35
N SER A 28 35.09 9.64 118.39
CA SER A 28 34.60 10.39 117.21
C SER A 28 35.71 10.61 116.17
N THR A 29 36.90 11.01 116.62
CA THR A 29 38.08 11.21 115.77
C THR A 29 38.58 9.92 115.11
N LYS A 30 38.46 8.77 115.80
CA LYS A 30 38.88 7.47 115.26
C LYS A 30 37.88 6.88 114.25
N LYS A 31 36.59 7.21 114.36
CA LYS A 31 35.53 6.71 113.47
C LYS A 31 35.46 7.46 112.14
N SER A 32 35.72 8.78 112.13
CA SER A 32 35.68 9.60 110.91
C SER A 32 36.80 9.28 109.92
N GLY A 33 38.03 9.02 110.41
CA GLY A 33 39.18 8.74 109.53
C GLY A 33 39.19 7.33 108.90
N GLY A 34 38.40 6.39 109.43
CA GLY A 34 38.22 5.06 108.85
C GLY A 34 37.21 5.06 107.69
N THR A 35 36.07 5.72 107.88
CA THR A 35 35.01 5.80 106.86
C THR A 35 35.46 6.54 105.60
N GLU A 36 36.22 7.63 105.73
CA GLU A 36 36.74 8.36 104.56
C GLU A 36 37.73 7.52 103.75
N LYS A 37 38.55 6.70 104.42
CA LYS A 37 39.50 5.79 103.76
C LYS A 37 38.77 4.66 103.03
N SER A 38 37.77 4.04 103.64
CA SER A 38 36.98 2.99 103.00
C SER A 38 36.19 3.51 101.79
N ILE A 39 35.60 4.71 101.88
CA ILE A 39 34.93 5.34 100.74
C ILE A 39 35.93 5.64 99.61
N ARG A 40 37.11 6.18 99.93
CA ARG A 40 38.15 6.46 98.93
C ARG A 40 38.67 5.17 98.27
N GLU A 41 38.75 4.09 99.04
CA GLU A 41 39.12 2.76 98.55
C GLU A 41 38.04 2.19 97.62
N GLU A 42 36.75 2.27 97.98
CA GLU A 42 35.65 1.86 97.10
C GLU A 42 35.56 2.70 95.82
N PHE A 43 35.76 4.03 95.89
CA PHE A 43 35.84 4.87 94.69
C PHE A 43 37.02 4.49 93.80
N ARG A 44 38.15 4.08 94.40
CA ARG A 44 39.31 3.61 93.64
C ARG A 44 39.02 2.27 92.98
N LEU A 45 38.42 1.32 93.71
CA LEU A 45 38.00 0.03 93.18
C LEU A 45 36.97 0.18 92.06
N GLY A 46 35.96 1.02 92.23
CA GLY A 46 34.95 1.29 91.19
C GLY A 46 35.53 2.01 89.96
N ARG A 47 36.52 2.90 90.16
CA ARG A 47 37.24 3.53 89.04
C ARG A 47 38.11 2.51 88.30
N ASP A 48 38.81 1.65 89.02
CA ASP A 48 39.64 0.59 88.45
C ASP A 48 38.75 -0.42 87.69
N GLU A 49 37.64 -0.87 88.28
CA GLU A 49 36.64 -1.74 87.63
C GLU A 49 36.04 -1.09 86.38
N SER A 50 35.68 0.19 86.44
CA SER A 50 35.20 0.94 85.27
C SER A 50 36.26 1.03 84.17
N THR A 51 37.53 1.27 84.51
CA THR A 51 38.61 1.30 83.50
C THR A 51 38.87 -0.07 82.90
N MET A 52 38.75 -1.14 83.68
CA MET A 52 38.87 -2.52 83.22
C MET A 52 37.71 -2.89 82.29
N ALA A 53 36.47 -2.58 82.67
CA ALA A 53 35.29 -2.78 81.82
C ALA A 53 35.40 -1.98 80.50
N ALA A 54 35.86 -0.73 80.56
CA ALA A 54 36.08 0.09 79.36
C ALA A 54 37.23 -0.41 78.46
N ARG A 55 38.23 -1.11 79.03
CA ARG A 55 39.27 -1.80 78.23
C ARG A 55 38.69 -3.05 77.58
N ALA A 56 38.03 -3.90 78.35
CA ALA A 56 37.39 -5.12 77.83
C ALA A 56 36.40 -4.82 76.69
N LEU A 57 35.57 -3.78 76.83
CA LEU A 57 34.66 -3.34 75.76
C LEU A 57 35.41 -2.87 74.51
N ARG A 58 36.52 -2.12 74.67
CA ARG A 58 37.33 -1.67 73.52
C ARG A 58 37.99 -2.85 72.81
N ASP A 59 38.47 -3.83 73.57
CA ASP A 59 39.07 -5.04 73.01
C ASP A 59 38.03 -5.89 72.28
N GLU A 60 36.82 -6.02 72.84
CA GLU A 60 35.69 -6.72 72.20
C GLU A 60 35.23 -6.01 70.91
N ILE A 61 35.12 -4.68 70.93
CA ILE A 61 34.80 -3.89 69.73
C ILE A 61 35.90 -4.04 68.68
N ALA A 62 37.18 -3.96 69.06
CA ALA A 62 38.29 -4.14 68.13
C ALA A 62 38.29 -5.54 67.50
N ALA A 63 38.03 -6.58 68.31
CA ALA A 63 37.88 -7.95 67.82
C ALA A 63 36.69 -8.10 66.86
N SER A 64 35.53 -7.52 67.20
CA SER A 64 34.33 -7.52 66.38
C SER A 64 34.52 -6.78 65.05
N LEU A 65 35.18 -5.61 65.07
CA LEU A 65 35.51 -4.85 63.86
C LEU A 65 36.48 -5.61 62.95
N ASN A 66 37.51 -6.24 63.52
CA ASN A 66 38.44 -7.06 62.75
C ASN A 66 37.73 -8.26 62.12
N SER A 67 36.89 -8.97 62.88
CA SER A 67 36.08 -10.08 62.37
C SER A 67 35.14 -9.64 61.25
N THR A 68 34.53 -8.45 61.38
CA THR A 68 33.65 -7.88 60.36
C THR A 68 34.45 -7.52 59.10
N ASN A 69 35.62 -6.90 59.25
CA ASN A 69 36.50 -6.56 58.12
C ASN A 69 36.98 -7.83 57.38
N GLU A 70 37.35 -8.87 58.11
CA GLU A 70 37.70 -10.17 57.53
C GLU A 70 36.53 -10.83 56.80
N SER A 71 35.30 -10.73 57.34
CA SER A 71 34.10 -11.24 56.66
C SER A 71 33.83 -10.46 55.37
N VAL A 72 33.84 -9.13 55.41
CA VAL A 72 33.62 -8.27 54.24
C VAL A 72 34.69 -8.51 53.17
N SER A 73 35.95 -8.63 53.57
CA SER A 73 37.05 -8.94 52.64
C SER A 73 36.88 -10.31 51.99
N ARG A 74 36.43 -11.32 52.73
CA ARG A 74 36.11 -12.65 52.19
C ARG A 74 34.91 -12.61 51.23
N ASP A 75 33.87 -11.87 51.57
CA ASP A 75 32.67 -11.74 50.73
C ASP A 75 32.98 -11.00 49.43
N ILE A 76 33.75 -9.91 49.47
CA ILE A 76 34.23 -9.20 48.27
C ILE A 76 35.08 -10.13 47.39
N ALA A 77 35.99 -10.91 47.99
CA ALA A 77 36.81 -11.86 47.25
C ALA A 77 35.97 -12.99 46.62
N LYS A 78 34.92 -13.46 47.32
CA LYS A 78 33.98 -14.46 46.80
C LYS A 78 33.17 -13.89 45.64
N MET A 79 32.60 -12.69 45.81
CA MET A 79 31.84 -11.97 44.79
C MET A 79 32.69 -11.69 43.54
N GLY A 80 33.95 -11.31 43.72
CA GLY A 80 34.89 -11.12 42.61
C GLY A 80 35.15 -12.40 41.80
N ARG A 81 35.21 -13.57 42.46
CA ARG A 81 35.31 -14.87 41.77
C ARG A 81 34.02 -15.22 41.04
N GLU A 82 32.86 -15.11 41.70
CA GLU A 82 31.55 -15.40 41.07
C GLU A 82 31.27 -14.51 39.85
N HIS A 83 31.63 -13.22 39.92
CA HIS A 83 31.53 -12.32 38.77
C HIS A 83 32.49 -12.70 37.66
N ARG A 84 33.74 -13.08 37.97
CA ARG A 84 34.71 -13.54 36.97
C ARG A 84 34.19 -14.77 36.22
N ASP A 85 33.67 -15.75 36.94
CA ASP A 85 33.10 -16.97 36.34
C ASP A 85 31.87 -16.63 35.48
N SER A 86 31.04 -15.69 35.94
CA SER A 86 29.89 -15.19 35.16
C SER A 86 30.33 -14.49 33.87
N PHE A 87 31.38 -13.66 33.92
CA PHE A 87 31.93 -12.99 32.73
C PHE A 87 32.52 -13.99 31.74
N GLU A 88 33.25 -15.00 32.20
CA GLU A 88 33.77 -16.06 31.33
C GLU A 88 32.63 -16.84 30.66
N ALA A 89 31.55 -17.12 31.39
CA ALA A 89 30.36 -17.77 30.82
C ALA A 89 29.66 -16.89 29.77
N ILE A 90 29.58 -15.58 30.00
CA ILE A 90 29.04 -14.62 29.04
C ILE A 90 29.92 -14.56 27.79
N GLU A 91 31.25 -14.48 27.94
CA GLU A 91 32.20 -14.46 26.83
C GLU A 91 32.04 -15.71 25.94
N LYS A 92 31.94 -16.89 26.55
CA LYS A 92 31.69 -18.15 25.82
C LYS A 92 30.34 -18.15 25.09
N ARG A 93 29.29 -17.63 25.72
CA ARG A 93 27.96 -17.51 25.09
C ARG A 93 27.98 -16.53 23.91
N VAL A 94 28.63 -15.39 24.06
CA VAL A 94 28.78 -14.40 22.98
C VAL A 94 29.57 -15.00 21.83
N ALA A 95 30.70 -15.67 22.09
CA ALA A 95 31.48 -16.35 21.04
C ALA A 95 30.65 -17.41 20.30
N THR A 96 29.88 -18.22 21.05
CA THR A 96 29.00 -19.25 20.45
C THR A 96 27.88 -18.62 19.61
N LEU A 97 27.28 -17.52 20.08
CA LEU A 97 26.26 -16.79 19.33
C LEU A 97 26.82 -16.17 18.06
N THR A 98 28.03 -15.60 18.10
CA THR A 98 28.71 -15.05 16.92
C THR A 98 28.95 -16.14 15.87
N LEU A 99 29.54 -17.28 16.28
CA LEU A 99 29.77 -18.41 15.37
C LEU A 99 28.46 -18.97 14.80
N SER A 100 27.42 -19.12 15.63
CA SER A 100 26.11 -19.59 15.15
C SER A 100 25.45 -18.59 14.19
N ASN A 101 25.62 -17.28 14.41
CA ASN A 101 25.11 -16.25 13.52
C ASN A 101 25.86 -16.26 12.18
N GLU A 102 27.18 -16.40 12.17
CA GLU A 102 27.97 -16.56 10.94
C GLU A 102 27.49 -17.76 10.12
N GLU A 103 27.29 -18.92 10.77
CA GLU A 103 26.78 -20.13 10.10
C GLU A 103 25.35 -19.92 9.52
N ARG A 104 24.47 -19.24 10.28
CA ARG A 104 23.12 -18.93 9.81
C ARG A 104 23.12 -17.95 8.64
N LEU A 105 23.97 -16.93 8.68
CA LEU A 105 24.11 -15.97 7.58
C LEU A 105 24.60 -16.65 6.30
N GLU A 106 25.55 -17.58 6.41
CA GLU A 106 26.02 -18.36 5.26
C GLU A 106 24.94 -19.29 4.70
N LYS A 107 24.14 -19.93 5.57
CA LYS A 107 22.96 -20.71 5.13
C LYS A 107 21.91 -19.86 4.42
N VAL A 108 21.68 -18.63 4.89
CA VAL A 108 20.77 -17.68 4.23
C VAL A 108 21.33 -17.29 2.86
N ARG A 109 22.62 -16.93 2.78
CA ARG A 109 23.28 -16.58 1.52
C ARG A 109 23.17 -17.70 0.48
N THR A 110 23.57 -18.91 0.86
CA THR A 110 23.50 -20.10 -0.03
C THR A 110 22.07 -20.41 -0.49
N THR A 111 21.07 -20.22 0.39
CA THR A 111 19.66 -20.39 0.04
C THR A 111 19.20 -19.34 -0.98
N ILE A 112 19.58 -18.08 -0.78
CA ILE A 112 19.28 -16.98 -1.70
C ILE A 112 19.92 -17.24 -3.07
N ASP A 113 21.20 -17.63 -3.11
CA ASP A 113 21.90 -17.94 -4.35
C ASP A 113 21.20 -19.07 -5.12
N ARG A 114 20.81 -20.14 -4.42
CA ARG A 114 20.04 -21.25 -5.02
C ARG A 114 18.66 -20.81 -5.55
N GLN A 115 17.95 -19.96 -4.81
CA GLN A 115 16.65 -19.44 -5.25
C GLN A 115 16.79 -18.52 -6.47
N MET A 116 17.81 -17.67 -6.50
CA MET A 116 18.10 -16.78 -7.63
C MET A 116 18.46 -17.57 -8.89
N GLU A 117 19.26 -18.63 -8.75
CA GLU A 117 19.60 -19.49 -9.89
C GLU A 117 18.36 -20.25 -10.41
N SER A 118 17.53 -20.78 -9.51
CA SER A 118 16.27 -21.42 -9.90
C SER A 118 15.32 -20.42 -10.59
N LEU A 119 15.28 -19.16 -10.13
CA LEU A 119 14.48 -18.11 -10.74
C LEU A 119 15.00 -17.76 -12.14
N ARG A 120 16.33 -17.68 -12.32
CA ARG A 120 16.95 -17.47 -13.65
C ARG A 120 16.60 -18.60 -14.60
N GLU A 121 16.79 -19.85 -14.19
CA GLU A 121 16.50 -21.03 -15.02
C GLU A 121 15.00 -21.11 -15.39
N ASN A 122 14.11 -20.84 -14.44
CA ASN A 122 12.67 -20.81 -14.70
C ASN A 122 12.26 -19.66 -15.64
N ASN A 123 12.87 -18.48 -15.49
CA ASN A 123 12.61 -17.36 -16.39
C ASN A 123 13.11 -17.65 -17.81
N GLU A 124 14.30 -18.24 -17.96
CA GLU A 124 14.83 -18.64 -19.26
C GLU A 124 13.90 -19.64 -19.96
N LYS A 125 13.46 -20.69 -19.25
CA LYS A 125 12.45 -21.63 -19.76
C LYS A 125 11.14 -20.95 -20.15
N LYS A 126 10.67 -19.99 -19.34
CA LYS A 126 9.44 -19.24 -19.64
C LYS A 126 9.61 -18.35 -20.87
N LEU A 127 10.76 -17.71 -21.04
CA LEU A 127 11.09 -16.88 -22.20
C LEU A 127 11.14 -17.73 -23.47
N ASP A 128 11.74 -18.92 -23.42
CA ASP A 128 11.76 -19.83 -24.56
C ASP A 128 10.36 -20.37 -24.89
N GLN A 129 9.55 -20.70 -23.89
CA GLN A 129 8.14 -21.06 -24.10
C GLN A 129 7.34 -19.92 -24.74
N MET A 130 7.58 -18.67 -24.32
CA MET A 130 6.95 -17.51 -24.94
C MET A 130 7.42 -17.32 -26.37
N ARG A 131 8.72 -17.47 -26.67
CA ARG A 131 9.24 -17.45 -28.04
C ARG A 131 8.55 -18.49 -28.90
N GLN A 132 8.52 -19.74 -28.46
CA GLN A 132 7.84 -20.81 -29.19
C GLN A 132 6.35 -20.51 -29.41
N THR A 133 5.63 -20.06 -28.37
CA THR A 133 4.20 -19.73 -28.49
C THR A 133 3.97 -18.55 -29.43
N VAL A 134 4.84 -17.54 -29.38
CA VAL A 134 4.79 -16.37 -30.26
C VAL A 134 5.09 -16.77 -31.70
N ASP A 135 6.11 -17.58 -31.93
CA ASP A 135 6.46 -18.10 -33.26
C ASP A 135 5.32 -18.96 -33.81
N GLU A 136 4.76 -19.90 -33.04
CA GLU A 136 3.61 -20.72 -33.45
C GLU A 136 2.38 -19.87 -33.76
N LYS A 137 2.09 -18.84 -32.97
CA LYS A 137 0.95 -17.94 -33.22
C LYS A 137 1.19 -17.02 -34.40
N LEU A 138 2.40 -16.49 -34.55
CA LEU A 138 2.77 -15.65 -35.69
C LEU A 138 2.74 -16.49 -36.95
N GLU A 139 3.51 -17.58 -37.04
CA GLU A 139 3.54 -18.45 -38.20
C GLU A 139 2.14 -18.99 -38.54
N GLY A 140 1.39 -19.49 -37.56
CA GLY A 140 0.06 -20.05 -37.78
C GLY A 140 -1.00 -19.01 -38.21
N THR A 141 -1.02 -17.84 -37.59
CA THR A 141 -2.05 -16.80 -37.88
C THR A 141 -1.68 -15.96 -39.09
N LEU A 142 -0.39 -15.62 -39.21
CA LEU A 142 0.15 -14.83 -40.30
C LEU A 142 0.11 -15.63 -41.60
N ASN A 143 0.58 -16.88 -41.63
CA ASN A 143 0.51 -17.70 -42.85
C ASN A 143 -0.93 -17.98 -43.28
N LYS A 144 -1.88 -18.15 -42.35
CA LYS A 144 -3.30 -18.27 -42.71
C LYS A 144 -3.84 -16.99 -43.34
N ARG A 145 -3.66 -15.83 -42.70
CA ARG A 145 -4.19 -14.56 -43.21
C ARG A 145 -3.50 -14.10 -44.49
N LEU A 146 -2.19 -14.25 -44.60
CA LEU A 146 -1.45 -13.99 -45.85
C LEU A 146 -1.82 -14.99 -46.93
N GLY A 147 -1.93 -16.28 -46.59
CA GLY A 147 -2.40 -17.30 -47.54
C GLY A 147 -3.78 -16.97 -48.09
N GLU A 148 -4.74 -16.61 -47.24
CA GLU A 148 -6.09 -16.20 -47.66
C GLU A 148 -6.06 -14.90 -48.49
N SER A 149 -5.24 -13.92 -48.10
CA SER A 149 -5.08 -12.67 -48.83
C SER A 149 -4.45 -12.89 -50.20
N PHE A 150 -3.35 -13.65 -50.29
CA PHE A 150 -2.69 -14.00 -51.55
C PHE A 150 -3.55 -14.90 -52.44
N ASN A 151 -4.35 -15.78 -51.87
CA ASN A 151 -5.28 -16.63 -52.63
C ASN A 151 -6.44 -15.80 -53.19
N THR A 152 -6.94 -14.82 -52.43
CA THR A 152 -7.94 -13.85 -52.91
C THR A 152 -7.38 -12.97 -54.01
N VAL A 153 -6.16 -12.46 -53.83
CA VAL A 153 -5.45 -11.67 -54.86
C VAL A 153 -5.14 -12.51 -56.09
N SER A 154 -4.70 -13.77 -55.94
CA SER A 154 -4.46 -14.68 -57.07
C SER A 154 -5.75 -14.98 -57.83
N LYS A 155 -6.86 -15.23 -57.14
CA LYS A 155 -8.18 -15.41 -57.78
C LYS A 155 -8.61 -14.16 -58.56
N GLN A 156 -8.37 -12.97 -58.02
CA GLN A 156 -8.63 -11.72 -58.74
C GLN A 156 -7.71 -11.56 -59.96
N LEU A 157 -6.43 -11.89 -59.83
CA LEU A 157 -5.47 -11.87 -60.94
C LEU A 157 -5.84 -12.88 -62.03
N GLU A 158 -6.24 -14.10 -61.66
CA GLU A 158 -6.71 -15.13 -62.59
C GLU A 158 -8.02 -14.71 -63.27
N ALA A 159 -8.95 -14.08 -62.54
CA ALA A 159 -10.17 -13.51 -63.10
C ALA A 159 -9.87 -12.36 -64.07
N VAL A 160 -8.88 -11.50 -63.76
CA VAL A 160 -8.41 -10.44 -64.66
C VAL A 160 -7.72 -11.04 -65.89
N GLN A 161 -6.90 -12.08 -65.72
CA GLN A 161 -6.21 -12.73 -66.83
C GLN A 161 -7.18 -13.52 -67.73
N ARG A 162 -8.22 -14.14 -67.17
CA ARG A 162 -9.38 -14.65 -67.91
C ARG A 162 -10.13 -13.53 -68.63
N GLY A 163 -10.43 -12.42 -67.94
CA GLY A 163 -11.11 -11.26 -68.55
C GLY A 163 -10.30 -10.61 -69.67
N LEU A 164 -8.97 -10.60 -69.58
CA LEU A 164 -8.06 -10.17 -70.64
C LEU A 164 -7.96 -11.20 -71.78
N GLY A 165 -8.04 -12.50 -71.48
CA GLY A 165 -8.13 -13.58 -72.46
C GLY A 165 -9.46 -13.57 -73.25
N GLU A 166 -10.57 -13.30 -72.56
CA GLU A 166 -11.89 -13.05 -73.14
C GLU A 166 -11.87 -11.76 -73.99
N MET A 167 -11.12 -10.72 -73.59
CA MET A 167 -10.90 -9.52 -74.40
C MET A 167 -10.18 -9.78 -75.73
N ARG A 168 -9.27 -10.76 -75.81
CA ARG A 168 -8.66 -11.18 -77.09
C ARG A 168 -9.65 -11.89 -78.00
N SER A 169 -10.71 -12.48 -77.44
CA SER A 169 -11.85 -13.05 -78.18
C SER A 169 -12.96 -12.02 -78.48
N LEU A 170 -13.02 -10.91 -77.74
CA LEU A 170 -14.01 -9.82 -77.87
C LEU A 170 -13.60 -8.73 -78.89
N ALA A 171 -12.52 -8.95 -79.65
CA ALA A 171 -12.18 -8.05 -80.77
C ALA A 171 -13.11 -8.21 -81.99
N THR A 172 -14.09 -9.12 -81.95
CA THR A 172 -15.03 -9.36 -83.07
C THR A 172 -16.50 -9.07 -82.73
N GLY A 173 -16.82 -8.69 -81.49
CA GLY A 173 -18.19 -8.52 -81.02
C GLY A 173 -18.51 -7.08 -80.62
N VAL A 174 -18.68 -6.20 -81.60
CA VAL A 174 -19.21 -4.84 -81.39
C VAL A 174 -20.62 -4.96 -80.79
N GLY A 175 -20.80 -4.56 -79.53
CA GLY A 175 -22.10 -4.58 -78.87
C GLY A 175 -22.17 -3.96 -77.47
N ASP A 176 -21.05 -3.89 -76.74
CA ASP A 176 -21.09 -3.54 -75.31
C ASP A 176 -20.90 -2.03 -75.00
N LEU A 177 -20.90 -1.18 -76.02
CA LEU A 177 -20.82 0.29 -75.85
C LEU A 177 -22.04 0.90 -75.14
N LYS A 178 -23.12 0.12 -74.94
CA LYS A 178 -24.33 0.55 -74.21
C LYS A 178 -24.28 0.21 -72.71
N ARG A 179 -23.32 -0.61 -72.26
CA ARG A 179 -23.23 -1.03 -70.84
C ARG A 179 -22.22 -0.21 -70.02
N VAL A 180 -21.46 0.64 -70.71
CA VAL A 180 -20.38 1.50 -70.15
C VAL A 180 -20.83 2.96 -70.09
N LEU A 181 -22.08 3.19 -69.71
CA LEU A 181 -22.50 4.44 -69.10
C LEU A 181 -23.33 4.06 -67.86
N THR A 182 -23.05 4.70 -66.73
CA THR A 182 -24.00 4.86 -65.61
C THR A 182 -24.27 3.67 -64.68
N ASN A 183 -23.26 3.08 -64.02
CA ASN A 183 -23.54 2.28 -62.82
C ASN A 183 -23.83 3.18 -61.60
N VAL A 184 -24.92 3.95 -61.70
CA VAL A 184 -25.46 4.86 -60.66
C VAL A 184 -25.88 4.06 -59.41
N LYS A 185 -26.30 2.79 -59.59
CA LYS A 185 -26.73 1.91 -58.50
C LYS A 185 -25.62 1.53 -57.52
N THR A 186 -24.43 1.17 -58.01
CA THR A 186 -23.30 0.83 -57.13
C THR A 186 -22.93 1.99 -56.22
N ARG A 187 -22.98 3.24 -56.73
CA ARG A 187 -22.56 4.43 -55.97
C ARG A 187 -23.55 4.80 -54.87
N GLY A 188 -24.86 4.65 -55.11
CA GLY A 188 -25.88 4.80 -54.06
C GLY A 188 -25.69 3.79 -52.92
N THR A 189 -25.44 2.53 -53.25
CA THR A 189 -25.23 1.48 -52.24
C THR A 189 -23.97 1.67 -51.39
N TRP A 190 -22.92 2.34 -51.87
CA TRP A 190 -21.73 2.63 -51.06
C TRP A 190 -22.03 3.61 -49.91
N GLY A 191 -22.89 4.61 -50.13
CA GLY A 191 -23.30 5.54 -49.08
C GLY A 191 -24.09 4.85 -47.97
N GLU A 192 -24.98 3.94 -48.33
CA GLU A 192 -25.77 3.15 -47.38
C GLU A 192 -24.91 2.18 -46.54
N VAL A 193 -23.89 1.57 -47.15
CA VAL A 193 -22.94 0.69 -46.46
C VAL A 193 -22.07 1.50 -45.50
N GLN A 194 -21.59 2.68 -45.92
CA GLN A 194 -20.78 3.55 -45.07
C GLN A 194 -21.59 4.09 -43.88
N LEU A 195 -22.84 4.51 -44.13
CA LEU A 195 -23.74 4.92 -43.05
C LEU A 195 -23.98 3.77 -42.07
N GLY A 196 -24.19 2.56 -42.58
CA GLY A 196 -24.31 1.35 -41.75
C GLY A 196 -23.10 1.12 -40.86
N ALA A 197 -21.89 1.21 -41.42
CA ALA A 197 -20.65 1.05 -40.67
C ALA A 197 -20.49 2.11 -39.57
N ILE A 198 -20.85 3.37 -39.84
CA ILE A 198 -20.81 4.45 -38.85
C ILE A 198 -21.85 4.21 -37.75
N LEU A 199 -23.06 3.79 -38.10
CA LEU A 199 -24.11 3.49 -37.13
C LEU A 199 -23.76 2.28 -36.26
N ASP A 200 -23.15 1.24 -36.83
CA ASP A 200 -22.68 0.05 -36.11
C ASP A 200 -21.52 0.38 -35.14
N GLU A 201 -20.70 1.42 -35.41
CA GLU A 201 -19.62 1.88 -34.52
C GLU A 201 -20.13 2.75 -33.36
N ILE A 202 -21.11 3.63 -33.63
CA ILE A 202 -21.58 4.65 -32.68
C ILE A 202 -22.75 4.15 -31.82
N LEU A 203 -23.64 3.29 -32.37
CA LEU A 203 -24.87 2.86 -31.72
C LEU A 203 -24.90 1.35 -31.54
N THR A 204 -25.65 0.89 -30.53
CA THR A 204 -25.90 -0.55 -30.38
C THR A 204 -26.90 -1.05 -31.44
N PRO A 205 -26.82 -2.31 -31.90
CA PRO A 205 -27.75 -2.86 -32.91
C PRO A 205 -29.23 -2.79 -32.53
N THR A 206 -29.53 -2.58 -31.24
CA THR A 206 -30.90 -2.42 -30.73
C THR A 206 -31.44 -0.99 -30.84
N GLN A 207 -30.57 0.00 -31.04
CA GLN A 207 -30.92 1.43 -31.06
C GLN A 207 -31.26 1.97 -32.46
N PHE A 208 -31.01 1.23 -33.53
CA PHE A 208 -31.40 1.60 -34.88
C PHE A 208 -31.86 0.37 -35.67
N GLU A 209 -32.51 0.60 -36.81
CA GLU A 209 -33.01 -0.48 -37.66
C GLU A 209 -32.81 -0.12 -39.14
N LYS A 210 -32.57 -1.14 -39.97
CA LYS A 210 -32.29 -1.01 -41.41
C LYS A 210 -33.59 -1.17 -42.20
N ASN A 211 -33.78 -0.40 -43.27
CA ASN A 211 -34.93 -0.48 -44.17
C ASN A 211 -36.29 -0.34 -43.45
N VAL A 212 -36.54 0.76 -42.74
CA VAL A 212 -37.74 0.94 -41.91
C VAL A 212 -38.84 1.68 -42.68
N ALA A 213 -40.07 1.20 -42.58
CA ALA A 213 -41.24 1.96 -43.05
C ALA A 213 -41.71 2.88 -41.91
N THR A 214 -41.35 4.16 -41.97
CA THR A 214 -41.63 5.11 -40.89
C THR A 214 -43.08 5.62 -40.88
N LYS A 215 -43.78 5.49 -42.01
CA LYS A 215 -45.19 5.86 -42.14
C LYS A 215 -46.07 4.61 -42.23
N PRO A 216 -47.07 4.45 -41.35
CA PRO A 216 -48.02 3.33 -41.42
C PRO A 216 -48.71 3.25 -42.79
N GLY A 217 -48.59 2.11 -43.47
CA GLY A 217 -49.18 1.88 -44.81
C GLY A 217 -48.39 2.45 -45.99
N SER A 218 -47.23 3.06 -45.77
CA SER A 218 -46.34 3.49 -46.87
C SER A 218 -45.52 2.33 -47.43
N ALA A 219 -45.32 2.30 -48.74
CA ALA A 219 -44.38 1.40 -49.41
C ALA A 219 -42.93 1.94 -49.40
N GLU A 220 -42.75 3.22 -49.07
CA GLU A 220 -41.44 3.86 -49.00
C GLU A 220 -40.74 3.45 -47.69
N ARG A 221 -39.48 3.00 -47.81
CA ARG A 221 -38.66 2.57 -46.67
C ARG A 221 -37.41 3.44 -46.64
N VAL A 222 -37.08 3.97 -45.46
CA VAL A 222 -35.83 4.68 -45.24
C VAL A 222 -34.72 3.66 -44.96
N GLU A 223 -33.52 3.95 -45.43
CA GLU A 223 -32.35 3.06 -45.34
C GLU A 223 -32.02 2.73 -43.89
N TYR A 224 -32.09 3.73 -43.00
CA TYR A 224 -31.88 3.58 -41.56
C TYR A 224 -32.85 4.44 -40.76
N ALA A 225 -33.31 3.95 -39.61
CA ALA A 225 -34.04 4.76 -38.64
C ALA A 225 -33.55 4.50 -37.21
N ILE A 226 -33.32 5.57 -36.44
CA ILE A 226 -32.90 5.48 -35.03
C ILE A 226 -34.15 5.44 -34.13
N LYS A 227 -34.11 4.58 -33.12
CA LYS A 227 -35.14 4.45 -32.08
C LYS A 227 -34.87 5.46 -30.98
N LEU A 228 -35.72 6.48 -30.88
CA LEU A 228 -35.69 7.45 -29.79
C LEU A 228 -36.74 7.08 -28.73
N PRO A 229 -36.43 7.23 -27.43
CA PRO A 229 -37.41 7.04 -26.37
C PRO A 229 -38.49 8.14 -26.49
N GLY A 230 -39.75 7.74 -26.61
CA GLY A 230 -40.88 8.66 -26.70
C GLY A 230 -41.06 9.50 -25.44
N ALA A 231 -41.61 10.71 -25.59
CA ALA A 231 -41.84 11.66 -24.51
C ALA A 231 -43.06 11.32 -23.63
N ASP A 232 -43.95 10.42 -24.09
CA ASP A 232 -45.16 10.06 -23.36
C ASP A 232 -44.98 8.82 -22.48
N SER A 233 -45.70 8.83 -21.37
CA SER A 233 -45.53 7.92 -20.20
C SER A 233 -45.82 6.44 -20.48
N ASP A 234 -46.10 6.06 -21.73
CA ASP A 234 -46.21 4.69 -22.17
C ASP A 234 -44.86 4.19 -22.71
N LYS A 235 -44.22 3.27 -21.96
CA LYS A 235 -42.93 2.62 -22.25
C LYS A 235 -42.91 1.76 -23.53
N LYS A 236 -43.78 2.02 -24.51
CA LYS A 236 -43.95 1.25 -25.76
C LYS A 236 -44.01 2.08 -27.04
N SER A 237 -44.10 3.42 -27.01
CA SER A 237 -44.04 4.23 -28.23
C SER A 237 -42.60 4.65 -28.52
N ASN A 238 -41.88 3.85 -29.31
CA ASN A 238 -40.60 4.28 -29.89
C ASN A 238 -40.89 5.30 -30.99
N ILE A 239 -40.20 6.44 -30.96
CA ILE A 239 -40.27 7.44 -32.03
C ILE A 239 -39.12 7.18 -33.00
N TRP A 240 -39.41 7.18 -34.30
CA TRP A 240 -38.39 6.97 -35.33
C TRP A 240 -37.76 8.29 -35.80
N LEU A 241 -36.43 8.33 -35.84
CA LEU A 241 -35.67 9.35 -36.56
C LEU A 241 -35.18 8.74 -37.89
N PRO A 242 -35.83 9.03 -39.03
CA PRO A 242 -35.41 8.54 -40.33
C PRO A 242 -34.10 9.17 -40.78
N ILE A 243 -33.20 8.37 -41.36
CA ILE A 243 -31.92 8.83 -41.94
C ILE A 243 -31.79 8.26 -43.35
N ASP A 244 -31.93 9.14 -44.34
CA ASP A 244 -31.71 8.84 -45.76
C ASP A 244 -30.28 9.26 -46.16
N ALA A 245 -29.52 8.35 -46.75
CA ALA A 245 -28.12 8.55 -47.14
C ALA A 245 -27.96 9.10 -48.57
N LYS A 246 -29.05 9.49 -49.25
CA LYS A 246 -29.05 9.85 -50.67
C LYS A 246 -28.41 11.22 -50.94
N PHE A 247 -27.09 11.21 -51.09
CA PHE A 247 -26.31 12.38 -51.46
C PHE A 247 -26.14 12.51 -52.99
N PRO A 248 -26.35 13.71 -53.59
CA PRO A 248 -26.16 13.96 -55.02
C PRO A 248 -24.66 14.06 -55.38
N GLN A 249 -23.98 12.91 -55.37
CA GLN A 249 -22.54 12.82 -55.59
C GLN A 249 -22.10 13.36 -56.96
N GLU A 250 -22.93 13.24 -58.00
CA GLU A 250 -22.60 13.73 -59.34
C GLU A 250 -22.44 15.25 -59.39
N ASP A 251 -23.37 15.98 -58.75
CA ASP A 251 -23.30 17.44 -58.69
C ASP A 251 -22.12 17.90 -57.84
N TYR A 252 -21.81 17.17 -56.76
CA TYR A 252 -20.61 17.42 -55.95
C TYR A 252 -19.32 17.17 -56.73
N GLN A 253 -19.24 16.10 -57.50
CA GLN A 253 -18.07 15.82 -58.33
C GLN A 253 -17.88 16.88 -59.42
N ARG A 254 -18.97 17.41 -59.99
CA ARG A 254 -18.93 18.53 -60.95
C ARG A 254 -18.31 19.79 -60.32
N ILE A 255 -18.58 20.06 -59.05
CA ILE A 255 -17.94 21.18 -58.31
C ILE A 255 -16.43 20.95 -58.17
N ILE A 256 -16.01 19.74 -57.77
CA ILE A 256 -14.59 19.39 -57.63
C ILE A 256 -13.88 19.60 -58.97
N SER A 257 -14.42 19.02 -60.05
CA SER A 257 -13.83 19.14 -61.39
C SER A 257 -13.77 20.59 -61.89
N ALA A 258 -14.80 21.40 -61.62
CA ALA A 258 -14.79 22.82 -61.98
C ALA A 258 -13.75 23.63 -61.17
N THR A 259 -13.53 23.24 -59.91
CA THR A 259 -12.53 23.86 -59.03
C THR A 259 -11.10 23.49 -59.47
N GLU A 260 -10.85 22.22 -59.79
CA GLU A 260 -9.57 21.74 -60.33
C GLU A 260 -9.25 22.38 -61.68
N ALA A 261 -10.26 22.60 -62.53
CA ALA A 261 -10.12 23.28 -63.81
C ALA A 261 -10.01 24.80 -63.71
N ALA A 262 -10.14 25.39 -62.52
CA ALA A 262 -10.17 26.84 -62.28
C ALA A 262 -11.17 27.59 -63.17
N ASP A 263 -12.35 27.01 -63.42
CA ASP A 263 -13.43 27.59 -64.23
C ASP A 263 -14.54 28.17 -63.33
N PRO A 264 -14.63 29.50 -63.18
CA PRO A 264 -15.61 30.14 -62.31
C PRO A 264 -17.06 29.98 -62.79
N GLU A 265 -17.29 29.94 -64.10
CA GLU A 265 -18.65 29.85 -64.66
C GLU A 265 -19.21 28.44 -64.51
N ALA A 266 -18.37 27.41 -64.74
CA ALA A 266 -18.73 26.03 -64.48
C ALA A 266 -18.96 25.77 -62.99
N LEU A 267 -18.16 26.39 -62.11
CA LEU A 267 -18.30 26.28 -60.67
C LEU A 267 -19.63 26.86 -60.17
N GLU A 268 -20.03 28.03 -60.67
CA GLU A 268 -21.30 28.66 -60.30
C GLU A 268 -22.50 27.79 -60.74
N LYS A 269 -22.48 27.28 -61.98
CA LYS A 269 -23.53 26.39 -62.50
C LYS A 269 -23.62 25.08 -61.71
N ALA A 270 -22.49 24.44 -61.42
CA ALA A 270 -22.45 23.19 -60.64
C ALA A 270 -22.92 23.41 -59.20
N SER A 271 -22.56 24.54 -58.60
CA SER A 271 -23.01 24.92 -57.24
C SER A 271 -24.53 25.13 -57.20
N ALA A 272 -25.09 25.85 -58.17
CA ALA A 272 -26.54 26.06 -58.26
C ALA A 272 -27.30 24.73 -58.48
N ALA A 273 -26.75 23.82 -59.29
CA ALA A 273 -27.31 22.50 -59.51
C ALA A 273 -27.31 21.64 -58.24
N LEU A 274 -26.18 21.60 -57.51
CA LEU A 274 -26.07 20.89 -56.24
C LEU A 274 -27.09 21.41 -55.21
N ILE A 275 -27.20 22.72 -55.05
CA ILE A 275 -28.17 23.34 -54.13
C ILE A 275 -29.60 22.94 -54.48
N ARG A 276 -29.95 22.93 -55.78
CA ARG A 276 -31.27 22.49 -56.23
C ARG A 276 -31.50 21.01 -55.91
N SER A 277 -30.51 20.15 -56.15
CA SER A 277 -30.63 18.73 -55.85
C SER A 277 -30.80 18.47 -54.34
N ILE A 278 -30.03 19.15 -53.49
CA ILE A 278 -30.15 19.03 -52.03
C ILE A 278 -31.55 19.47 -51.56
N LYS A 279 -32.07 20.59 -52.08
CA LYS A 279 -33.43 21.06 -51.75
C LYS A 279 -34.52 20.05 -52.18
N ASN A 280 -34.35 19.41 -53.33
CA ASN A 280 -35.27 18.37 -53.78
C ASN A 280 -35.19 17.13 -52.89
N SER A 281 -33.98 16.66 -52.55
CA SER A 281 -33.81 15.53 -51.61
C SER A 281 -34.43 15.84 -50.25
N ALA A 282 -34.25 17.05 -49.69
CA ALA A 282 -34.87 17.45 -48.43
C ALA A 282 -36.40 17.44 -48.50
N LYS A 283 -36.98 17.89 -49.63
CA LYS A 283 -38.42 17.81 -49.87
C LYS A 283 -38.91 16.36 -49.97
N ASP A 284 -38.15 15.50 -50.65
CA ASP A 284 -38.47 14.07 -50.78
C ASP A 284 -38.43 13.38 -49.41
N ILE A 285 -37.40 13.62 -48.59
CA ILE A 285 -37.27 13.07 -47.23
C ILE A 285 -38.44 13.51 -46.35
N SER A 286 -38.76 14.81 -46.38
CA SER A 286 -39.87 15.37 -45.61
C SER A 286 -41.22 14.78 -46.01
N THR A 287 -41.46 14.57 -47.31
CA THR A 287 -42.74 14.03 -47.79
C THR A 287 -42.88 12.52 -47.61
N LYS A 288 -41.76 11.78 -47.70
CA LYS A 288 -41.76 10.32 -47.65
C LYS A 288 -41.67 9.76 -46.23
N TYR A 289 -40.85 10.37 -45.37
CA TYR A 289 -40.43 9.74 -44.12
C TYR A 289 -40.89 10.44 -42.86
N ILE A 290 -41.24 11.73 -42.90
CA ILE A 290 -41.71 12.49 -41.72
C ILE A 290 -43.23 12.30 -41.56
N ASN A 291 -43.65 11.71 -40.44
CA ASN A 291 -45.04 11.48 -40.06
C ASN A 291 -45.22 11.44 -38.52
N PRO A 292 -45.15 12.59 -37.82
CA PRO A 292 -45.49 12.66 -36.39
C PRO A 292 -46.93 12.17 -36.10
N PRO A 293 -47.19 11.43 -35.01
CA PRO A 293 -46.34 11.18 -33.84
C PRO A 293 -45.39 9.97 -33.95
N GLU A 294 -45.46 9.20 -35.04
CA GLU A 294 -44.64 7.98 -35.22
C GLU A 294 -43.16 8.29 -35.51
N THR A 295 -42.88 9.49 -36.00
CA THR A 295 -41.53 9.98 -36.28
C THR A 295 -41.27 11.31 -35.60
N THR A 296 -39.99 11.70 -35.55
CA THR A 296 -39.59 13.08 -35.27
C THR A 296 -40.17 14.04 -36.32
N ASP A 297 -40.30 15.31 -35.94
CA ASP A 297 -40.68 16.43 -36.83
C ASP A 297 -39.51 16.92 -37.71
N PHE A 298 -38.32 16.37 -37.50
CA PHE A 298 -37.10 16.58 -38.30
C PHE A 298 -36.51 15.24 -38.77
N ALA A 299 -35.68 15.30 -39.82
CA ALA A 299 -34.96 14.19 -40.42
C ALA A 299 -33.64 14.70 -41.02
#